data_AF-A0A257LWE4-F1
#
_entry.id   AF-A0A257LWE4-F1
#
_cell.length_a   1.000
_cell.length_b   1.000
_cell.length_c   1.000
_cell.angle_alpha   90.00
_cell.angle_beta   90.00
_cell.angle_gamma   90.00
#
_symmetry.space_group_name_H-M   'P 1'
#
loop_
_entity.id
_entity.type
_entity.pdbx_description
1 polymer ?
#
loop_
_entity_poly.entity_id
_entity_poly.type
_entity_poly.pdbx_seq_one_letter_code
_entity_poly.pdbx_strand_id
1 'polypeptide(L)'
;MTMEVDGDTVIGWLRSEEILDLTEGFSTSDDLFLAGLDSMAVMQLVVAAEERFGVVLQAADLSKENLGTADALAVLINRRRA
;
A
#
# COMPACT_ATOMS: atom_id res chain seq x y z
N MET A 1 17.35 8.63 -10.30
CA MET A 1 16.06 8.66 -11.00
C MET A 1 15.13 7.76 -10.20
N THR A 2 14.47 8.32 -9.19
CA THR A 2 13.56 7.54 -8.35
C THR A 2 12.30 7.32 -9.16
N MET A 3 12.00 6.08 -9.51
CA MET A 3 10.74 5.75 -10.20
C MET A 3 9.58 6.03 -9.24
N GLU A 4 8.60 6.80 -9.72
CA GLU A 4 7.35 7.05 -8.99
C GLU A 4 6.63 5.71 -8.76
N VAL A 5 6.08 5.51 -7.56
CA VAL A 5 5.25 4.33 -7.27
C VAL A 5 3.86 4.60 -7.85
N ASP A 6 3.33 3.69 -8.66
CA ASP A 6 1.94 3.70 -9.13
C ASP A 6 1.11 2.60 -8.44
N GLY A 7 -0.21 2.62 -8.65
CA GLY A 7 -1.13 1.65 -8.03
C GLY A 7 -0.83 0.20 -8.44
N ASP A 8 -0.43 -0.04 -9.69
CA ASP A 8 -0.07 -1.38 -10.18
C ASP A 8 1.18 -1.92 -9.45
N THR A 9 2.18 -1.06 -9.23
CA THR A 9 3.36 -1.40 -8.43
C THR A 9 2.97 -1.75 -7.00
N VAL A 10 2.03 -1.01 -6.42
CA VAL A 10 1.51 -1.29 -5.07
C VAL A 10 0.79 -2.64 -5.03
N ILE A 11 -0.09 -2.94 -5.97
CA ILE A 11 -0.78 -4.24 -6.04
C ILE A 11 0.23 -5.39 -6.16
N GLY A 12 1.21 -5.26 -7.06
CA GLY A 12 2.25 -6.27 -7.24
C GLY A 12 3.07 -6.47 -5.98
N TRP A 13 3.40 -5.39 -5.28
CA TRP A 13 4.10 -5.44 -4.00
C TRP A 13 3.26 -6.10 -2.90
N LEU A 14 1.99 -5.71 -2.73
CA LEU A 14 1.10 -6.29 -1.71
C LEU A 14 0.92 -7.80 -1.87
N ARG A 15 0.86 -8.28 -3.12
CA ARG A 15 0.84 -9.73 -3.42
C ARG A 15 2.18 -10.40 -3.14
N SER A 16 3.28 -9.76 -3.56
CA SER A 16 4.63 -10.33 -3.43
C SER A 16 5.06 -10.49 -1.98
N GLU A 17 4.64 -9.59 -1.09
CA GLU A 17 4.92 -9.64 0.35
C GLU A 17 3.87 -10.44 1.14
N GLU A 18 2.92 -11.09 0.44
CA GLU A 18 1.79 -11.83 1.04
C GLU A 18 0.98 -10.99 2.06
N ILE A 19 0.97 -9.67 1.91
CA ILE A 19 0.22 -8.74 2.77
C ILE A 19 -1.28 -8.88 2.50
N LEU A 20 -1.65 -9.03 1.23
CA LEU A 20 -3.04 -9.25 0.80
C LEU A 20 -3.11 -10.30 -0.32
N ASP A 21 -4.08 -11.19 -0.19
CA ASP A 21 -4.46 -12.13 -1.25
C ASP A 21 -5.45 -11.46 -2.23
N LEU A 22 -4.90 -10.61 -3.09
CA LEU A 22 -5.68 -9.86 -4.08
C LEU A 22 -6.06 -10.79 -5.25
N THR A 23 -7.36 -10.90 -5.54
CA THR A 23 -7.90 -11.75 -6.61
C THR A 23 -7.37 -11.36 -8.00
N GLU A 24 -7.35 -12.30 -8.94
CA GLU A 24 -7.07 -11.98 -10.34
C GLU A 24 -8.10 -10.96 -10.87
N GLY A 25 -7.61 -9.81 -11.35
CA GLY A 25 -8.45 -8.69 -11.82
C GLY A 25 -8.70 -7.57 -10.80
N PHE A 26 -8.11 -7.64 -9.60
CA PHE A 26 -8.15 -6.52 -8.65
C PHE A 26 -7.56 -5.24 -9.25
N SER A 27 -8.33 -4.16 -9.25
CA SER A 27 -8.00 -2.85 -9.83
C SER A 27 -7.30 -1.94 -8.83
N THR A 28 -6.52 -0.97 -9.32
CA THR A 28 -5.83 0.03 -8.47
C THR A 28 -6.78 0.91 -7.66
N SER A 29 -8.04 1.01 -8.10
CA SER A 29 -9.12 1.76 -7.49
C SER A 29 -10.01 0.95 -6.53
N ASP A 30 -9.79 -0.36 -6.42
CA ASP A 30 -10.62 -1.22 -5.56
C ASP A 30 -10.29 -1.02 -4.07
N ASP A 31 -11.29 -1.26 -3.21
CA ASP A 31 -11.16 -1.03 -1.76
C ASP A 31 -10.29 -2.12 -1.11
N LEU A 32 -9.10 -1.74 -0.66
CA LEU A 32 -8.15 -2.64 0.01
C LEU A 32 -8.68 -3.19 1.35
N PHE A 33 -9.53 -2.43 2.06
CA PHE A 33 -10.15 -2.92 3.30
C PHE A 33 -11.16 -4.02 3.02
N LEU A 34 -11.91 -3.92 1.91
CA LEU A 34 -12.78 -5.02 1.46
C LEU A 34 -11.99 -6.23 0.98
N ALA A 35 -10.76 -6.02 0.52
CA ALA A 35 -9.84 -7.06 0.10
C ALA A 35 -9.11 -7.76 1.27
N GLY A 36 -9.29 -7.30 2.51
CA GLY A 36 -8.69 -7.91 3.71
C GLY A 36 -7.60 -7.08 4.40
N LEU A 37 -7.45 -5.80 4.07
CA LEU A 37 -6.53 -4.90 4.78
C LEU A 37 -7.05 -4.58 6.20
N ASP A 38 -6.80 -5.50 7.12
CA ASP A 38 -7.15 -5.39 8.53
C ASP A 38 -6.01 -4.80 9.39
N SER A 39 -6.21 -4.70 10.70
CA SER A 39 -5.21 -4.15 11.62
C SER A 39 -3.87 -4.90 11.61
N MET A 40 -3.85 -6.21 11.33
CA MET A 40 -2.61 -6.97 11.24
C MET A 40 -1.91 -6.72 9.90
N ALA A 41 -2.67 -6.74 8.81
CA ALA A 41 -2.15 -6.45 7.48
C ALA A 41 -1.62 -5.00 7.38
N VAL A 42 -2.28 -4.03 8.04
CA VAL A 42 -1.79 -2.65 8.13
C VAL A 42 -0.44 -2.59 8.85
N MET A 43 -0.26 -3.31 9.95
CA MET A 43 1.02 -3.33 10.66
C MET A 43 2.14 -3.96 9.82
N GLN A 44 1.84 -5.04 9.08
CA GLN A 44 2.78 -5.65 8.14
C GLN A 44 3.12 -4.70 6.99
N LEU A 45 2.12 -4.01 6.45
CA LEU A 45 2.27 -3.01 5.40
C LEU A 45 3.21 -1.88 5.82
N VAL A 46 3.09 -1.37 7.05
CA VAL A 46 3.98 -0.34 7.59
C VAL A 46 5.44 -0.79 7.56
N VAL A 47 5.71 -2.00 8.06
CA VAL A 47 7.07 -2.57 8.09
C VAL A 47 7.59 -2.82 6.67
N ALA A 48 6.79 -3.46 5.83
CA ALA A 48 7.17 -3.76 4.46
C ALA A 48 7.38 -2.49 3.62
N ALA A 49 6.64 -1.41 3.87
CA ALA A 49 6.82 -0.14 3.19
C ALA A 49 8.16 0.51 3.55
N GLU A 50 8.59 0.39 4.81
CA GLU A 50 9.91 0.83 5.25
C GLU A 50 11.02 0.04 4.56
N GLU A 51 10.91 -1.29 4.51
CA GLU A 51 11.92 -2.16 3.88
C GLU A 51 11.98 -1.99 2.35
N ARG A 52 10.82 -1.95 1.69
CA ARG A 52 10.74 -1.91 0.22
C ARG A 52 10.97 -0.54 -0.38
N PHE A 53 10.49 0.50 0.31
CA PHE A 53 10.41 1.86 -0.21
C PHE A 53 11.16 2.89 0.62
N GLY A 54 11.69 2.52 1.79
CA GLY A 54 12.41 3.43 2.68
C GLY A 54 11.52 4.47 3.36
N VAL A 55 10.20 4.23 3.45
CA VAL A 55 9.25 5.18 4.04
C VAL A 55 8.71 4.69 5.36
N VAL A 56 8.67 5.58 6.35
CA VAL A 56 8.04 5.31 7.65
C VAL A 56 6.61 5.87 7.62
N LEU A 57 5.64 4.95 7.61
CA LEU A 57 4.22 5.28 7.74
C LEU A 57 3.87 5.43 9.22
N GLN A 58 3.32 6.59 9.59
CA GLN A 58 2.92 6.91 10.95
C GLN A 58 1.42 6.68 11.13
N ALA A 59 0.96 6.59 12.39
CA ALA A 59 -0.45 6.39 12.71
C ALA A 59 -1.40 7.42 12.04
N ALA A 60 -0.93 8.66 11.82
CA ALA A 60 -1.70 9.69 11.12
C ALA A 60 -1.90 9.40 9.63
N ASP A 61 -1.04 8.59 9.02
CA ASP A 61 -1.15 8.18 7.61
C ASP A 61 -2.09 6.98 7.44
N LEU A 62 -2.32 6.20 8.51
CA LEU A 62 -3.12 4.97 8.48
C LEU A 62 -4.62 5.28 8.48
N SER A 63 -5.04 6.09 7.52
CA SER A 63 -6.43 6.50 7.31
C SER A 63 -7.03 5.76 6.12
N LYS A 64 -8.35 5.67 6.09
CA LYS A 64 -9.06 5.11 4.93
C LYS A 64 -8.81 5.90 3.64
N GLU A 65 -8.52 7.19 3.75
CA GLU A 65 -8.20 8.04 2.60
C GLU A 65 -6.87 7.63 1.94
N ASN A 66 -5.85 7.27 2.74
CA ASN A 66 -4.54 6.91 2.20
C ASN A 66 -4.38 5.40 1.93
N LEU A 67 -5.08 4.55 2.68
CA LEU A 67 -4.98 3.09 2.57
C LEU A 67 -6.17 2.47 1.83
N GLY A 68 -7.14 3.27 1.40
CA GLY A 68 -8.39 2.78 0.83
C GLY A 68 -8.21 2.05 -0.48
N THR A 69 -7.26 2.48 -1.31
CA THR A 69 -6.99 1.90 -2.63
C THR A 69 -5.49 1.85 -2.89
N ALA A 70 -5.07 1.05 -3.88
CA ALA A 70 -3.66 0.97 -4.24
C ALA A 70 -3.14 2.32 -4.77
N ASP A 71 -3.96 3.06 -5.52
CA ASP A 71 -3.61 4.42 -5.98
C ASP A 71 -3.39 5.40 -4.82
N ALA A 72 -4.26 5.37 -3.82
CA ALA A 72 -4.12 6.23 -2.64
C ALA A 72 -2.83 5.92 -1.86
N LEU A 73 -2.52 4.62 -1.73
CA LEU A 73 -1.31 4.17 -1.06
C LEU A 73 -0.05 4.55 -1.84
N ALA A 74 -0.07 4.44 -3.17
CA ALA A 74 1.01 4.88 -4.04
C ALA A 74 1.29 6.37 -3.85
N VAL A 75 0.24 7.20 -3.81
CA VAL A 75 0.35 8.64 -3.53
C VAL A 75 0.96 8.89 -2.16
N LEU A 76 0.52 8.18 -1.12
CA LEU A 76 1.09 8.30 0.23
C LEU A 76 2.59 7.95 0.24
N ILE A 77 2.98 6.83 -0.38
CA ILE A 77 4.38 6.40 -0.45
C ILE A 77 5.23 7.45 -1.16
N ASN A 78 4.78 7.97 -2.30
CA ASN A 78 5.53 9.00 -3.03
C ASN A 78 5.66 10.30 -2.21
N ARG A 79 4.61 10.71 -1.49
CA ARG A 79 4.66 11.88 -0.60
C ARG A 79 5.68 11.70 0.53
N ARG A 80 5.83 10.49 1.06
CA ARG A 80 6.76 10.18 2.16
C ARG A 80 8.21 9.96 1.72
N ARG A 81 8.44 9.71 0.42
CA ARG A 81 9.78 9.58 -0.18
C ARG A 81 10.46 10.91 -0.51
N ALA A 82 9.67 11.97 -0.68
CA ALA A 82 10.13 13.30 -1.07
C ALA A 82 10.76 14.06 0.11
#